data_AF-A0A536DR15-F1
#
_entry.id   AF-A0A536DR15-F1
#
_cell.length_a   1.000
_cell.length_b   1.000
_cell.length_c   1.000
_cell.angle_alpha   90.00
_cell.angle_beta   90.00
_cell.angle_gamma   90.00
#
_symmetry.space_group_name_H-M   'P 1'
#
loop_
_entity.id
_entity.type
_entity.pdbx_description
1 polymer ?
#
loop_
_entity_poly.entity_id
_entity_poly.type
_entity_poly.pdbx_seq_one_letter_code
_entity_poly.pdbx_strand_id
1 'polypeptide(L)'
;MSAKAPDPRPARHWAAAVEHPRRGWARLRHGATFAAARDFEAGIYLQDLLVAAVVAILLTRLFLGLTGFPRMGGGGLHVAHMLWGGLLMLIALVLLLAVIGKRTKRLAAVIGGAGFGLFIDELGKFITADNDYFFQPTIALIYSLLVLLFLSFRAVERRSLSRGEALANAADMLRELVLGGATEAEIQRALSLLDRSEVDGPFADGLREAVAGAARASANGQPPLARAAARAWRFYDGLIAWRWFQRVVLVLFVAQGLIGIPVFLVLLLGLAALSVPGLAAVLEIPDVGTLIAQATDSSEGLVGSAVSTLSALLSLAFAMLGVAHLRRSRLVAYRWLERSVLVSVLLGQVLLFWQDQLGAMVELCWNVLLLGALRYAIRQEEARLGLSLAQEGAKRSVPETGAPPLRDDPRRAADPGVAWRR
;
A
#
# COMPACT_ATOMS: atom_id res chain seq x y z
N MET A 1 4.89 -53.90 78.38
CA MET A 1 3.43 -53.66 78.38
C MET A 1 3.18 -52.27 78.93
N SER A 2 2.46 -51.46 78.15
CA SER A 2 1.81 -50.17 78.47
C SER A 2 2.62 -49.09 79.20
N ALA A 3 2.94 -47.99 78.50
CA ALA A 3 2.83 -46.67 79.10
C ALA A 3 2.78 -45.55 78.04
N LYS A 4 1.68 -44.80 78.12
CA LYS A 4 1.58 -43.33 77.98
C LYS A 4 1.45 -42.75 76.55
N ALA A 5 0.20 -42.50 76.17
CA ALA A 5 -0.16 -41.51 75.17
C ALA A 5 0.08 -40.08 75.68
N PRO A 6 0.49 -39.14 74.81
CA PRO A 6 0.27 -37.72 75.03
C PRO A 6 -0.67 -37.10 73.98
N ASP A 7 -1.69 -36.44 74.53
CA ASP A 7 -2.46 -35.23 74.15
C ASP A 7 -2.49 -34.71 72.67
N PRO A 8 -3.68 -34.35 72.12
CA PRO A 8 -3.83 -33.95 70.72
C PRO A 8 -4.06 -32.43 70.55
N ARG A 9 -3.10 -31.69 69.95
CA ARG A 9 -3.39 -30.41 69.24
C ARG A 9 -2.41 -30.13 68.08
N PRO A 10 -2.82 -29.38 67.04
CA PRO A 10 -2.40 -29.62 65.67
C PRO A 10 -1.34 -28.63 65.18
N ALA A 11 -0.19 -29.12 64.71
CA ALA A 11 0.78 -28.32 63.98
C ALA A 11 0.50 -28.40 62.47
N ARG A 12 -0.27 -27.44 61.98
CA ARG A 12 -0.44 -27.12 60.56
C ARG A 12 0.89 -26.69 59.96
N HIS A 13 1.63 -27.58 59.30
CA HIS A 13 2.78 -27.22 58.48
C HIS A 13 2.88 -28.13 57.25
N TRP A 14 1.97 -27.96 56.28
CA TRP A 14 2.20 -28.44 54.90
C TRP A 14 1.37 -27.70 53.82
N ALA A 15 0.86 -26.50 54.11
CA ALA A 15 -0.02 -25.77 53.17
C ALA A 15 0.54 -24.39 52.77
N ALA A 16 1.79 -24.32 52.31
CA ALA A 16 2.37 -23.09 51.77
C ALA A 16 3.37 -23.36 50.64
N ALA A 17 2.93 -23.96 49.55
CA ALA A 17 3.69 -23.99 48.28
C ALA A 17 2.80 -24.31 47.06
N VAL A 18 1.57 -23.79 47.02
CA VAL A 18 0.79 -23.73 45.78
C VAL A 18 0.33 -22.29 45.60
N GLU A 19 1.27 -21.43 45.20
CA GLU A 19 0.91 -20.14 44.63
C GLU A 19 0.17 -20.41 43.32
N HIS A 20 -1.15 -20.21 43.37
CA HIS A 20 -2.01 -20.29 42.19
C HIS A 20 -1.52 -19.29 41.11
N PRO A 21 -1.33 -19.72 39.84
CA PRO A 21 -0.96 -18.83 38.73
C PRO A 21 -2.10 -17.89 38.28
N ARG A 22 -3.11 -17.65 39.13
CA ARG A 22 -4.32 -16.90 38.80
C ARG A 22 -4.17 -15.37 38.91
N ARG A 23 -3.07 -14.85 39.45
CA ARG A 23 -2.86 -13.41 39.63
C ARG A 23 -2.22 -12.69 38.43
N GLY A 24 -1.61 -13.42 37.49
CA GLY A 24 -1.10 -12.84 36.24
C GLY A 24 -2.18 -12.55 35.18
N TRP A 25 -3.28 -13.31 35.20
CA TRP A 25 -4.33 -13.26 34.19
C TRP A 25 -5.36 -12.13 34.43
N ALA A 26 -5.43 -11.63 35.66
CA ALA A 26 -6.40 -10.60 36.05
C ALA A 26 -6.07 -9.20 35.49
N ARG A 27 -4.81 -8.95 35.09
CA ARG A 27 -4.40 -7.69 34.45
C ARG A 27 -4.50 -7.69 32.92
N LEU A 28 -5.01 -8.76 32.32
CA LEU A 28 -5.28 -8.85 30.87
C LEU A 28 -6.76 -8.57 30.52
N ARG A 29 -7.62 -8.21 31.49
CA ARG A 29 -9.07 -8.09 31.30
C ARG A 29 -9.61 -6.66 31.13
N HIS A 30 -8.77 -5.66 30.86
CA HIS A 30 -9.24 -4.31 30.54
C HIS A 30 -8.83 -3.91 29.12
N GLY A 31 -9.70 -4.29 28.18
CA GLY A 31 -9.54 -4.06 26.75
C GLY A 31 -9.97 -5.29 25.96
N ALA A 32 -11.27 -5.53 25.87
CA ALA A 32 -11.78 -6.52 24.92
C ALA A 32 -11.28 -6.16 23.51
N THR A 33 -10.47 -7.03 22.91
CA THR A 33 -10.55 -7.51 21.51
C THR A 33 -9.43 -8.53 21.21
N PHE A 34 -9.19 -9.51 22.10
CA PHE A 34 -8.33 -10.66 21.76
C PHE A 34 -8.96 -11.62 20.72
N ALA A 35 -10.23 -11.42 20.34
CA ALA A 35 -10.93 -12.34 19.43
C ALA A 35 -10.49 -12.21 17.96
N ALA A 36 -9.95 -11.05 17.56
CA ALA A 36 -9.47 -10.83 16.20
C ALA A 36 -8.26 -9.89 16.22
N ALA A 37 -7.05 -10.46 16.08
CA ALA A 37 -5.84 -9.69 15.85
C ALA A 37 -5.58 -9.61 14.34
N ARG A 38 -5.32 -8.41 13.81
CA ARG A 38 -4.91 -8.26 12.41
C ARG A 38 -3.53 -8.88 12.21
N ASP A 39 -3.39 -9.64 11.13
CA ASP A 39 -2.09 -10.13 10.69
C ASP A 39 -1.23 -8.94 10.25
N PHE A 40 -0.01 -8.86 10.77
CA PHE A 40 0.97 -7.83 10.42
C PHE A 40 1.31 -7.85 8.92
N GLU A 41 1.31 -9.02 8.27
CA GLU A 41 1.55 -9.16 6.83
C GLU A 41 0.27 -9.02 5.99
N ALA A 42 -0.89 -8.72 6.60
CA ALA A 42 -2.17 -8.59 5.90
C ALA A 42 -2.10 -7.65 4.69
N GLY A 43 -1.35 -6.54 4.78
CA GLY A 43 -1.17 -5.61 3.67
C GLY A 43 -0.56 -6.28 2.43
N ILE A 44 0.46 -7.14 2.62
CA ILE A 44 1.11 -7.88 1.53
C ILE A 44 0.13 -8.87 0.91
N TYR A 45 -0.59 -9.65 1.73
CA TYR A 45 -1.56 -10.63 1.22
C TYR A 45 -2.70 -9.97 0.46
N LEU A 46 -3.26 -8.88 0.98
CA LEU A 46 -4.34 -8.13 0.32
C LEU A 46 -3.87 -7.48 -0.99
N GLN A 47 -2.62 -7.01 -1.04
CA GLN A 47 -2.02 -6.50 -2.26
C GLN A 47 -1.78 -7.61 -3.29
N ASP A 48 -1.22 -8.75 -2.88
CA ASP A 48 -0.99 -9.91 -3.76
C ASP A 48 -2.32 -10.40 -4.37
N LEU A 49 -3.38 -10.44 -3.55
CA LEU A 49 -4.74 -10.77 -3.98
C LEU A 49 -5.26 -9.78 -5.04
N LEU A 50 -5.17 -8.48 -4.76
CA LEU A 50 -5.66 -7.45 -5.68
C LEU A 50 -4.88 -7.45 -7.00
N VAL A 51 -3.55 -7.56 -6.93
CA VAL A 51 -2.69 -7.61 -8.12
C VAL A 51 -3.00 -8.85 -8.95
N ALA A 52 -3.15 -10.02 -8.32
CA ALA A 52 -3.53 -11.24 -9.02
C ALA A 52 -4.91 -11.13 -9.68
N ALA A 53 -5.88 -10.48 -9.02
CA ALA A 53 -7.20 -10.22 -9.59
C ALA A 53 -7.13 -9.33 -10.84
N VAL A 54 -6.42 -8.19 -10.75
CA VAL A 54 -6.22 -7.28 -11.88
C VAL A 54 -5.52 -7.98 -13.04
N VAL A 55 -4.44 -8.71 -12.77
CA VAL A 55 -3.70 -9.47 -13.79
C VAL A 55 -4.58 -10.52 -14.44
N ALA A 56 -5.39 -11.26 -13.67
CA ALA A 56 -6.31 -12.26 -14.21
C ALA A 56 -7.36 -11.62 -15.14
N ILE A 57 -7.95 -10.49 -14.76
CA ILE A 57 -8.91 -9.75 -15.61
C ILE A 57 -8.24 -9.31 -16.91
N LEU A 58 -7.07 -8.67 -16.83
CA LEU A 58 -6.36 -8.15 -17.99
C LEU A 58 -5.93 -9.26 -18.96
N LEU A 59 -5.38 -10.37 -18.43
CA LEU A 59 -4.98 -11.52 -19.23
C LEU A 59 -6.18 -12.20 -19.88
N THR A 60 -7.30 -12.34 -19.15
CA THR A 60 -8.53 -12.95 -19.69
C THR A 60 -9.10 -12.09 -20.81
N ARG A 61 -9.20 -10.77 -20.61
CA ARG A 61 -9.66 -9.85 -21.65
C ARG A 61 -8.74 -9.80 -22.86
N LEU A 62 -7.43 -9.79 -22.64
CA LEU A 62 -6.45 -9.87 -23.72
C LEU A 62 -6.62 -11.18 -24.51
N PHE A 63 -6.74 -12.31 -23.83
CA PHE A 63 -6.95 -13.60 -24.44
C PHE A 63 -8.26 -13.63 -25.26
N LEU A 64 -9.37 -13.18 -24.69
CA LEU A 64 -10.67 -13.12 -25.37
C LEU A 64 -10.65 -12.16 -26.57
N GLY A 65 -10.00 -11.00 -26.43
CA GLY A 65 -9.83 -10.03 -27.51
C GLY A 65 -8.99 -10.57 -28.67
N LEU A 66 -7.91 -11.31 -28.38
CA LEU A 66 -7.06 -11.94 -29.39
C LEU A 66 -7.74 -13.13 -30.09
N THR A 67 -8.59 -13.86 -29.38
CA THR A 67 -9.25 -15.07 -29.89
C THR A 67 -10.64 -14.82 -30.47
N GLY A 68 -11.12 -13.58 -30.44
CA GLY A 68 -12.43 -13.21 -31.00
C GLY A 68 -13.62 -13.74 -30.20
N PHE A 69 -13.49 -13.83 -28.87
CA PHE A 69 -14.52 -14.33 -27.94
C PHE A 69 -15.02 -15.75 -28.25
N PRO A 70 -14.13 -16.77 -28.22
CA PRO A 70 -14.51 -18.15 -28.50
C PRO A 70 -15.50 -18.65 -27.44
N ARG A 71 -16.58 -19.27 -27.90
CA ARG A 71 -17.55 -19.93 -27.03
C ARG A 71 -16.95 -21.25 -26.53
N MET A 72 -16.56 -21.31 -25.26
CA MET A 72 -16.14 -22.56 -24.63
C MET A 72 -17.36 -23.37 -24.16
N GLY A 73 -17.77 -24.31 -25.00
CA GLY A 73 -18.80 -25.30 -24.68
C GLY A 73 -19.59 -25.80 -25.91
N GLY A 74 -20.04 -27.04 -25.86
CA GLY A 74 -20.78 -27.72 -26.93
C GLY A 74 -22.20 -28.09 -26.51
N GLY A 75 -23.15 -28.10 -27.45
CA GLY A 75 -24.52 -28.56 -27.22
C GLY A 75 -25.42 -27.64 -26.37
N GLY A 76 -25.09 -26.34 -26.29
CA GLY A 76 -25.87 -25.35 -25.53
C GLY A 76 -25.35 -25.06 -24.12
N LEU A 77 -24.38 -25.85 -23.62
CA LEU A 77 -23.66 -25.57 -22.37
C LEU A 77 -22.50 -24.61 -22.65
N HIS A 78 -22.46 -23.45 -21.98
CA HIS A 78 -21.29 -22.58 -21.92
C HIS A 78 -20.66 -22.69 -20.54
N VAL A 79 -19.38 -23.09 -20.45
CA VAL A 79 -18.66 -23.09 -19.18
C VAL A 79 -18.06 -21.69 -18.98
N ALA A 80 -18.69 -20.90 -18.11
CA ALA A 80 -18.19 -19.57 -17.77
C ALA A 80 -16.86 -19.67 -17.03
N HIS A 81 -15.93 -18.76 -17.33
CA HIS A 81 -14.67 -18.62 -16.59
C HIS A 81 -14.91 -18.30 -15.10
N MET A 82 -16.11 -17.80 -14.78
CA MET A 82 -16.63 -17.65 -13.43
C MET A 82 -16.59 -18.93 -12.60
N LEU A 83 -16.86 -20.11 -13.20
CA LEU A 83 -16.80 -21.40 -12.48
C LEU A 83 -15.37 -21.71 -12.03
N TRP A 84 -14.40 -21.50 -12.93
CA TRP A 84 -12.98 -21.63 -12.62
C TRP A 84 -12.54 -20.59 -11.59
N GLY A 85 -13.07 -19.37 -11.67
CA GLY A 85 -12.89 -18.33 -10.66
C GLY A 85 -13.34 -18.78 -9.27
N GLY A 86 -14.56 -19.32 -9.17
CA GLY A 86 -15.10 -19.90 -7.93
C GLY A 86 -14.26 -21.07 -7.40
N LEU A 87 -13.79 -21.97 -8.27
CA LEU A 87 -12.93 -23.08 -7.89
C LEU A 87 -11.58 -22.61 -7.34
N LEU A 88 -10.93 -21.63 -7.97
CA LEU A 88 -9.67 -21.07 -7.46
C LEU A 88 -9.87 -20.39 -6.10
N MET A 89 -10.98 -19.64 -5.92
CA MET A 89 -11.31 -19.07 -4.60
C MET A 89 -11.54 -20.16 -3.55
N LEU A 90 -12.23 -21.26 -3.89
CA LEU A 90 -12.40 -22.42 -3.00
C LEU A 90 -11.06 -23.06 -2.65
N ILE A 91 -10.16 -23.25 -3.62
CA ILE A 91 -8.81 -23.76 -3.38
C ILE A 91 -8.05 -22.84 -2.43
N ALA A 92 -8.14 -21.51 -2.60
CA ALA A 92 -7.53 -20.55 -1.69
C ALA A 92 -8.07 -20.68 -0.25
N LEU A 93 -9.39 -20.83 -0.09
CA LEU A 93 -9.99 -21.08 1.23
C LEU A 93 -9.51 -22.39 1.85
N VAL A 94 -9.47 -23.48 1.06
CA VAL A 94 -8.94 -24.77 1.51
C VAL A 94 -7.49 -24.64 1.96
N LEU A 95 -6.64 -23.93 1.20
CA LEU A 95 -5.25 -23.68 1.58
C LEU A 95 -5.13 -22.94 2.93
N LEU A 96 -5.94 -21.90 3.13
CA LEU A 96 -5.95 -21.13 4.38
C LEU A 96 -6.46 -21.91 5.59
N LEU A 97 -7.39 -22.86 5.37
CA LEU A 97 -7.97 -23.68 6.42
C LEU A 97 -7.14 -24.94 6.73
N ALA A 98 -6.49 -25.53 5.73
CA ALA A 98 -5.79 -26.80 5.86
C ALA A 98 -4.32 -26.63 6.27
N VAL A 99 -3.68 -25.51 5.92
CA VAL A 99 -2.24 -25.34 6.08
C VAL A 99 -1.91 -24.06 6.85
N ILE A 100 -1.07 -24.23 7.85
CA ILE A 100 -0.53 -23.15 8.67
C ILE A 100 0.79 -22.68 8.05
N GLY A 101 0.90 -21.39 7.73
CA GLY A 101 2.16 -20.78 7.29
C GLY A 101 2.01 -19.58 6.35
N LYS A 102 2.93 -18.62 6.43
CA LYS A 102 2.90 -17.39 5.61
C LYS A 102 3.02 -17.65 4.11
N ARG A 103 3.81 -18.67 3.71
CA ARG A 103 3.98 -19.03 2.28
C ARG A 103 2.66 -19.48 1.68
N THR A 104 1.91 -20.28 2.42
CA THR A 104 0.56 -20.73 2.04
C THR A 104 -0.41 -19.56 1.99
N LYS A 105 -0.36 -18.64 2.96
CA LYS A 105 -1.17 -17.41 2.92
C LYS A 105 -0.90 -16.57 1.66
N ARG A 106 0.37 -16.42 1.23
CA ARG A 106 0.71 -15.73 -0.04
C ARG A 106 0.20 -16.48 -1.27
N LEU A 107 0.39 -17.80 -1.33
CA LEU A 107 -0.14 -18.61 -2.42
C LEU A 107 -1.67 -18.52 -2.49
N ALA A 108 -2.35 -18.62 -1.35
CA ALA A 108 -3.80 -18.48 -1.27
C ALA A 108 -4.26 -17.08 -1.66
N ALA A 109 -3.53 -16.02 -1.30
CA ALA A 109 -3.83 -14.67 -1.75
C ALA A 109 -3.74 -14.55 -3.27
N VAL A 110 -2.68 -15.06 -3.90
CA VAL A 110 -2.51 -15.03 -5.36
C VAL A 110 -3.57 -15.88 -6.06
N ILE A 111 -3.80 -17.12 -5.61
CA ILE A 111 -4.78 -18.04 -6.20
C ILE A 111 -6.21 -17.48 -6.01
N GLY A 112 -6.53 -17.01 -4.81
CA GLY A 112 -7.83 -16.43 -4.48
C GLY A 112 -8.07 -15.13 -5.24
N GLY A 113 -7.04 -14.29 -5.40
CA GLY A 113 -7.09 -13.09 -6.22
C GLY A 113 -7.32 -13.39 -7.69
N ALA A 114 -6.57 -14.32 -8.28
CA ALA A 114 -6.79 -14.77 -9.66
C ALA A 114 -8.20 -15.35 -9.84
N GLY A 115 -8.67 -16.13 -8.87
CA GLY A 115 -10.04 -16.65 -8.83
C GLY A 115 -11.10 -15.57 -8.79
N PHE A 116 -10.94 -14.58 -7.91
CA PHE A 116 -11.81 -13.41 -7.81
C PHE A 116 -11.81 -12.60 -9.11
N GLY A 117 -10.65 -12.39 -9.73
CA GLY A 117 -10.52 -11.69 -11.01
C GLY A 117 -11.27 -12.40 -12.14
N LEU A 118 -11.11 -13.72 -12.28
CA LEU A 118 -11.86 -14.52 -13.26
C LEU A 118 -13.36 -14.52 -13.00
N PHE A 119 -13.76 -14.55 -11.73
CA PHE A 119 -15.16 -14.49 -11.32
C PHE A 119 -15.80 -13.17 -11.72
N ILE A 120 -15.13 -12.05 -11.43
CA ILE A 120 -15.68 -10.73 -11.66
C ILE A 120 -15.62 -10.28 -13.12
N ASP A 121 -14.74 -10.86 -13.94
CA ASP A 121 -14.68 -10.51 -15.37
C ASP A 121 -15.96 -10.89 -16.13
N GLU A 122 -16.68 -11.91 -15.67
CA GLU A 122 -17.96 -12.35 -16.22
C GLU A 122 -19.18 -11.58 -15.65
N LEU A 123 -18.96 -10.57 -14.80
CA LEU A 123 -20.03 -9.79 -14.15
C LEU A 123 -21.03 -9.20 -15.17
N GLY A 124 -20.58 -8.85 -16.38
CA GLY A 124 -21.45 -8.27 -17.42
C GLY A 124 -22.56 -9.20 -17.89
N LYS A 125 -22.23 -10.49 -18.07
CA LYS A 125 -23.22 -11.52 -18.42
C LYS A 125 -24.29 -11.73 -17.37
N PHE A 126 -24.12 -11.29 -16.12
CA PHE A 126 -25.08 -11.58 -15.06
C PHE A 126 -25.73 -10.32 -14.47
N ILE A 127 -25.37 -9.14 -14.96
CA ILE A 127 -26.01 -7.88 -14.55
C ILE A 127 -27.28 -7.62 -15.37
N THR A 128 -27.28 -7.97 -16.66
CA THR A 128 -28.41 -7.72 -17.57
C THR A 128 -29.32 -8.93 -17.64
N ALA A 129 -30.63 -8.69 -17.78
CA ALA A 129 -31.63 -9.76 -17.95
C ALA A 129 -31.34 -10.64 -19.18
N ASP A 130 -30.68 -10.06 -20.20
CA ASP A 130 -30.36 -10.71 -21.46
C ASP A 130 -28.97 -11.38 -21.48
N ASN A 131 -28.24 -11.34 -20.36
CA ASN A 131 -26.88 -11.86 -20.21
C ASN A 131 -25.87 -11.29 -21.22
N ASP A 132 -25.94 -9.99 -21.50
CA ASP A 132 -25.05 -9.30 -22.41
C ASP A 132 -23.64 -9.10 -21.82
N TYR A 133 -22.65 -9.78 -22.40
CA TYR A 133 -21.24 -9.66 -22.01
C TYR A 133 -20.66 -8.25 -22.27
N PHE A 134 -21.21 -7.50 -23.23
CA PHE A 134 -20.71 -6.19 -23.64
C PHE A 134 -21.48 -5.03 -23.03
N PHE A 135 -22.28 -5.29 -21.98
CA PHE A 135 -22.96 -4.24 -21.25
C PHE A 135 -21.95 -3.18 -20.79
N GLN A 136 -21.95 -2.02 -21.46
CA GLN A 136 -20.95 -0.96 -21.30
C GLN A 136 -20.63 -0.60 -19.83
N PRO A 137 -21.60 -0.58 -18.89
CA PRO A 137 -21.36 -0.29 -17.48
C PRO A 137 -20.44 -1.27 -16.75
N THR A 138 -20.32 -2.51 -17.23
CA THR A 138 -19.65 -3.60 -16.50
C THR A 138 -18.21 -3.29 -16.17
N ILE A 139 -17.43 -2.75 -17.10
CA ILE A 139 -16.00 -2.49 -16.84
C ILE A 139 -15.83 -1.33 -15.86
N ALA A 140 -16.66 -0.29 -15.98
CA ALA A 140 -16.68 0.81 -15.01
C ALA A 140 -17.02 0.29 -13.59
N LEU A 141 -17.95 -0.65 -13.47
CA LEU A 141 -18.29 -1.30 -12.20
C LEU A 141 -17.15 -2.16 -11.65
N ILE A 142 -16.53 -3.01 -12.48
CA ILE A 142 -15.37 -3.82 -12.10
C ILE A 142 -14.24 -2.91 -11.62
N TYR A 143 -13.92 -1.85 -12.37
CA TYR A 143 -12.89 -0.89 -12.01
C TYR A 143 -13.20 -0.17 -10.70
N SER A 144 -14.45 0.31 -10.53
CA SER A 144 -14.90 0.96 -9.29
C SER A 144 -14.77 0.03 -8.09
N LEU A 145 -15.15 -1.24 -8.24
CA LEU A 145 -14.99 -2.25 -7.19
C LEU A 145 -13.53 -2.48 -6.84
N LEU A 146 -12.64 -2.62 -7.83
CA LEU A 146 -11.20 -2.75 -7.61
C LEU A 146 -10.61 -1.53 -6.88
N VAL A 147 -11.05 -0.33 -7.23
CA VAL A 147 -10.67 0.91 -6.54
C VAL A 147 -11.16 0.91 -5.10
N LEU A 148 -12.42 0.54 -4.84
CA LEU A 148 -12.98 0.46 -3.49
C LEU A 148 -12.25 -0.59 -2.63
N LEU A 149 -11.93 -1.75 -3.20
CA LEU A 149 -11.12 -2.77 -2.55
C LEU A 149 -9.72 -2.25 -2.23
N PHE A 150 -9.06 -1.60 -3.20
CA PHE A 150 -7.76 -0.97 -2.99
C PHE A 150 -7.78 0.03 -1.83
N LEU A 151 -8.75 0.95 -1.82
CA LEU A 151 -8.91 1.95 -0.77
C LEU A 151 -9.18 1.29 0.59
N SER A 152 -10.02 0.26 0.61
CA SER A 152 -10.34 -0.50 1.84
C SER A 152 -9.09 -1.19 2.39
N PHE A 153 -8.33 -1.90 1.55
CA PHE A 153 -7.09 -2.56 1.94
C PHE A 153 -6.06 -1.56 2.44
N ARG A 154 -5.93 -0.41 1.76
CA ARG A 154 -5.04 0.67 2.18
C ARG A 154 -5.47 1.29 3.52
N ALA A 155 -6.77 1.37 3.79
CA ALA A 155 -7.30 1.84 5.07
C ALA A 155 -6.95 0.87 6.22
N VAL A 156 -6.99 -0.44 5.96
CA VAL A 156 -6.56 -1.46 6.92
C VAL A 156 -5.06 -1.34 7.23
N GLU A 157 -4.22 -1.14 6.20
CA GLU A 157 -2.75 -1.07 6.32
C GLU A 157 -2.27 0.19 7.07
N ARG A 158 -2.93 1.33 6.90
CA ARG A 158 -2.51 2.60 7.51
C ARG A 158 -2.62 2.65 9.04
N ARG A 159 -3.43 1.78 9.64
CA ARG A 159 -3.64 1.77 11.10
C ARG A 159 -2.52 0.99 11.77
N SER A 160 -1.80 1.62 12.70
CA SER A 160 -0.83 0.94 13.55
C SER A 160 -1.47 -0.23 14.29
N LEU A 161 -0.68 -1.27 14.55
CA LEU A 161 -1.10 -2.38 15.38
C LEU A 161 -1.30 -1.89 16.83
N SER A 162 -2.37 -2.33 17.47
CA SER A 162 -2.54 -2.16 18.91
C SER A 162 -1.49 -2.97 19.67
N ARG A 163 -1.27 -2.66 20.95
CA ARG A 163 -0.35 -3.40 21.82
C ARG A 163 -0.64 -4.91 21.83
N GLY A 164 -1.92 -5.28 21.92
CA GLY A 164 -2.37 -6.67 21.89
C GLY A 164 -2.16 -7.34 20.52
N GLU A 165 -2.40 -6.62 19.42
CA GLU A 165 -2.10 -7.12 18.08
C GLU A 165 -0.60 -7.32 17.88
N ALA A 166 0.25 -6.42 18.38
CA ALA A 166 1.71 -6.55 18.29
C ALA A 166 2.20 -7.81 19.02
N LEU A 167 1.70 -8.06 20.25
CA LEU A 167 2.02 -9.28 21.00
C LEU A 167 1.51 -10.55 20.29
N ALA A 168 0.29 -10.55 19.77
CA ALA A 168 -0.28 -11.68 19.05
C ALA A 168 0.50 -12.01 17.77
N ASN A 169 0.94 -10.98 17.03
CA ASN A 169 1.76 -11.16 15.83
C ASN A 169 3.19 -11.64 16.17
N ALA A 170 3.77 -11.19 17.28
CA ALA A 170 5.03 -11.72 17.76
C ALA A 170 4.94 -13.22 18.10
N ALA A 171 3.83 -13.62 18.74
CA ALA A 171 3.54 -15.03 19.00
C ALA A 171 3.30 -15.84 17.70
N ASP A 172 2.55 -15.28 16.74
CA ASP A 172 2.33 -15.93 15.42
C ASP A 172 3.66 -16.14 14.69
N MET A 173 4.67 -15.28 14.90
CA MET A 173 5.98 -15.42 14.27
C MET A 173 6.78 -16.62 14.78
N LEU A 174 6.56 -17.09 16.02
CA LEU A 174 7.16 -18.35 16.51
C LEU A 174 6.75 -19.54 15.65
N ARG A 175 5.50 -19.56 15.17
CA ARG A 175 5.00 -20.59 14.27
C ARG A 175 5.82 -20.63 12.98
N GLU A 176 6.12 -19.46 12.41
CA GLU A 176 6.94 -19.35 11.19
C GLU A 176 8.40 -19.74 11.45
N LEU A 177 8.93 -19.43 12.63
CA LEU A 177 10.27 -19.85 13.06
C LEU A 177 10.39 -21.38 13.08
N VAL A 178 9.36 -22.08 13.59
CA VAL A 178 9.32 -23.55 13.65
C VAL A 178 9.20 -24.18 12.26
N LEU A 179 8.41 -23.59 11.35
CA LEU A 179 8.06 -24.21 10.07
C LEU A 179 9.15 -24.15 8.98
N GLY A 180 10.13 -23.24 9.07
CA GLY A 180 11.09 -23.10 7.96
C GLY A 180 12.34 -22.30 8.23
N GLY A 181 12.63 -21.95 9.49
CA GLY A 181 13.71 -21.03 9.86
C GLY A 181 13.38 -19.60 9.46
N ALA A 182 13.37 -18.66 10.41
CA ALA A 182 13.12 -17.26 10.04
C ALA A 182 14.39 -16.58 9.56
N THR A 183 14.25 -15.70 8.60
CA THR A 183 15.35 -14.82 8.21
C THR A 183 15.71 -13.88 9.35
N GLU A 184 16.97 -13.43 9.43
CA GLU A 184 17.40 -12.44 10.43
C GLU A 184 16.46 -11.21 10.47
N ALA A 185 16.02 -10.76 9.29
CA ALA A 185 15.09 -9.63 9.18
C ALA A 185 13.70 -9.91 9.79
N GLU A 186 13.25 -11.16 9.84
CA GLU A 186 11.98 -11.57 10.47
C GLU A 186 12.13 -11.67 11.98
N ILE A 187 13.28 -12.12 12.47
CA ILE A 187 13.60 -12.20 13.90
C ILE A 187 13.67 -10.81 14.50
N GLN A 188 14.42 -9.90 13.87
CA GLN A 188 14.49 -8.50 14.30
C GLN A 188 13.10 -7.84 14.27
N ARG A 189 12.24 -8.24 13.33
CA ARG A 189 10.86 -7.78 13.27
C ARG A 189 10.01 -8.31 14.42
N ALA A 190 10.11 -9.60 14.77
CA ALA A 190 9.42 -10.17 15.93
C ALA A 190 9.82 -9.46 17.24
N LEU A 191 11.12 -9.22 17.44
CA LEU A 191 11.63 -8.49 18.59
C LEU A 191 11.08 -7.05 18.62
N SER A 192 11.06 -6.36 17.47
CA SER A 192 10.48 -5.01 17.39
C SER A 192 8.98 -4.96 17.71
N LEU A 193 8.22 -6.02 17.39
CA LEU A 193 6.80 -6.12 17.73
C LEU A 193 6.61 -6.35 19.24
N LEU A 194 7.48 -7.13 19.87
CA LEU A 194 7.50 -7.31 21.32
C LEU A 194 7.81 -6.00 22.03
N ASP A 195 8.83 -5.27 21.60
CA ASP A 195 9.19 -3.98 22.19
C ASP A 195 8.04 -2.97 22.06
N ARG A 196 7.37 -2.93 20.90
CA ARG A 196 6.20 -2.08 20.65
C ARG A 196 4.94 -2.51 21.39
N SER A 197 4.86 -3.75 21.85
CA SER A 197 3.71 -4.21 22.62
C SER A 197 3.68 -3.56 24.01
N GLU A 198 4.85 -3.14 24.53
CA GLU A 198 5.02 -2.60 25.89
C GLU A 198 4.42 -3.53 26.97
N VAL A 199 4.34 -4.83 26.67
CA VAL A 199 3.84 -5.86 27.60
C VAL A 199 5.03 -6.49 28.29
N ASP A 200 5.15 -6.25 29.59
CA ASP A 200 6.16 -6.86 30.44
C ASP A 200 5.61 -8.08 31.20
N GLY A 201 6.49 -9.04 31.49
CA GLY A 201 6.22 -10.17 32.37
C GLY A 201 6.59 -11.53 31.77
N PRO A 202 6.41 -12.62 32.53
CA PRO A 202 7.00 -13.93 32.23
C PRO A 202 6.64 -14.49 30.85
N PHE A 203 5.45 -14.16 30.34
CA PHE A 203 5.01 -14.58 29.02
C PHE A 203 5.75 -13.85 27.88
N ALA A 204 5.87 -12.53 27.98
CA ALA A 204 6.59 -11.72 26.99
C ALA A 204 8.10 -12.03 27.01
N ASP A 205 8.65 -12.28 28.20
CA ASP A 205 10.04 -12.70 28.38
C ASP A 205 10.31 -14.07 27.75
N GLY A 206 9.44 -15.06 28.01
CA GLY A 206 9.54 -16.38 27.38
C GLY A 206 9.41 -16.34 25.86
N LEU A 207 8.54 -15.46 25.33
CA LEU A 207 8.40 -15.24 23.89
C LEU A 207 9.66 -14.60 23.29
N ARG A 208 10.23 -13.60 23.96
CA ARG A 208 11.50 -12.96 23.56
C ARG A 208 12.65 -13.96 23.54
N GLU A 209 12.75 -14.81 24.56
CA GLU A 209 13.76 -15.86 24.63
C GLU A 209 13.61 -16.90 23.52
N ALA A 210 12.37 -17.35 23.25
CA ALA A 210 12.08 -18.30 22.17
C ALA A 210 12.46 -17.74 20.78
N VAL A 211 12.12 -16.47 20.50
CA VAL A 211 12.49 -15.79 19.25
C VAL A 211 14.01 -15.64 19.14
N ALA A 212 14.68 -15.18 20.20
CA ALA A 212 16.13 -15.01 20.21
C ALA A 212 16.89 -16.35 20.10
N GLY A 213 16.33 -17.42 20.68
CA GLY A 213 16.86 -18.78 20.56
C GLY A 213 16.84 -19.29 19.12
N ALA A 214 15.73 -19.05 18.41
CA ALA A 214 15.61 -19.42 17.01
C ALA A 214 16.56 -18.63 16.09
N ALA A 215 16.96 -17.40 16.46
CA ALA A 215 17.98 -16.63 15.75
C ALA A 215 19.34 -17.33 15.68
N ARG A 216 19.73 -17.96 16.79
CA ARG A 216 20.97 -18.72 16.87
C ARG A 216 20.97 -19.96 15.98
N ALA A 217 19.79 -20.51 15.68
CA ALA A 217 19.62 -21.70 14.85
C ALA A 217 19.49 -21.38 13.34
N SER A 218 19.09 -20.17 12.96
CA SER A 218 18.66 -19.84 11.59
C SER A 218 19.79 -19.34 10.65
N ALA A 219 21.06 -19.63 10.97
CA ALA A 219 22.22 -19.14 10.21
C ALA A 219 22.32 -19.66 8.73
N ASN A 220 21.37 -20.48 8.27
CA ASN A 220 21.42 -21.10 6.96
C ASN A 220 20.54 -20.39 5.92
N GLY A 221 21.17 -19.45 5.20
CA GLY A 221 20.97 -19.17 3.77
C GLY A 221 19.59 -18.70 3.26
N GLN A 222 19.56 -17.51 2.64
CA GLN A 222 18.36 -17.00 1.96
C GLN A 222 17.96 -17.84 0.73
N PRO A 223 16.65 -18.11 0.53
CA PRO A 223 16.17 -18.89 -0.61
C PRO A 223 16.45 -18.21 -1.97
N PRO A 224 16.69 -18.97 -3.05
CA PRO A 224 17.05 -18.43 -4.37
C PRO A 224 15.98 -17.53 -5.00
N LEU A 225 14.70 -17.79 -4.73
CA LEU A 225 13.58 -16.95 -5.18
C LEU A 225 13.63 -15.54 -4.59
N ALA A 226 14.07 -15.40 -3.33
CA ALA A 226 14.26 -14.09 -2.71
C ALA A 226 15.37 -13.28 -3.39
N ARG A 227 16.43 -13.95 -3.87
CA ARG A 227 17.51 -13.31 -4.64
C ARG A 227 17.04 -12.83 -6.02
N ALA A 228 16.18 -13.58 -6.69
CA ALA A 228 15.59 -13.19 -7.96
C ALA A 228 14.65 -11.99 -7.82
N ALA A 229 13.74 -12.03 -6.83
CA ALA A 229 12.88 -10.90 -6.50
C ALA A 229 13.69 -9.65 -6.12
N ALA A 230 14.71 -9.80 -5.28
CA ALA A 230 15.61 -8.69 -4.93
C ALA A 230 16.39 -8.14 -6.13
N ARG A 231 16.66 -8.94 -7.16
CA ARG A 231 17.26 -8.46 -8.41
C ARG A 231 16.24 -7.68 -9.25
N ALA A 232 15.01 -8.17 -9.36
CA ALA A 232 13.92 -7.47 -10.05
C ALA A 232 13.61 -6.11 -9.39
N TRP A 233 13.52 -6.06 -8.06
CA TRP A 233 13.34 -4.82 -7.32
C TRP A 233 14.49 -3.84 -7.52
N ARG A 234 15.74 -4.30 -7.50
CA ARG A 234 16.90 -3.44 -7.81
C ARG A 234 16.89 -2.91 -9.24
N PHE A 235 16.42 -3.70 -10.20
CA PHE A 235 16.26 -3.24 -11.58
C PHE A 235 15.17 -2.17 -11.69
N TYR A 236 14.01 -2.41 -11.07
CA TYR A 236 12.93 -1.43 -10.97
C TYR A 236 13.40 -0.13 -10.30
N ASP A 237 14.10 -0.23 -9.17
CA ASP A 237 14.69 0.91 -8.47
C ASP A 237 15.69 1.64 -9.35
N GLY A 238 16.53 0.91 -10.11
CA GLY A 238 17.48 1.49 -11.06
C GLY A 238 16.82 2.22 -12.22
N LEU A 239 15.74 1.66 -12.78
CA LEU A 239 14.97 2.25 -13.88
C LEU A 239 14.31 3.57 -13.43
N ILE A 240 13.66 3.56 -12.27
CA ILE A 240 12.97 4.75 -11.74
C ILE A 240 13.98 5.78 -11.20
N ALA A 241 15.12 5.34 -10.66
CA ALA A 241 16.19 6.22 -10.21
C ALA A 241 16.93 6.92 -11.35
N TRP A 242 16.66 6.53 -12.61
CA TRP A 242 17.32 7.13 -13.75
C TRP A 242 16.90 8.60 -13.92
N ARG A 243 17.88 9.50 -13.85
CA ARG A 243 17.67 10.97 -13.93
C ARG A 243 16.98 11.42 -15.22
N TRP A 244 17.15 10.67 -16.31
CA TRP A 244 16.46 10.95 -17.57
C TRP A 244 14.99 10.59 -17.51
N PHE A 245 14.64 9.47 -16.89
CA PHE A 245 13.24 9.08 -16.68
C PHE A 245 12.48 10.18 -15.91
N GLN A 246 13.07 10.71 -14.85
CA GLN A 246 12.47 11.82 -14.09
C GLN A 246 12.30 13.10 -14.91
N ARG A 247 13.30 13.46 -15.73
CA ARG A 247 13.21 14.64 -16.61
C ARG A 247 12.14 14.46 -17.67
N VAL A 248 12.06 13.28 -18.29
CA VAL A 248 11.05 12.95 -19.30
C VAL A 248 9.66 13.04 -18.69
N VAL A 249 9.42 12.41 -17.54
CA VAL A 249 8.14 12.49 -16.83
C VAL A 249 7.78 13.94 -16.48
N LEU A 250 8.74 14.73 -15.98
CA LEU A 250 8.50 16.14 -15.69
C LEU A 250 8.17 16.96 -16.94
N VAL A 251 8.91 16.76 -18.03
CA VAL A 251 8.65 17.45 -19.31
C VAL A 251 7.27 17.09 -19.84
N LEU A 252 6.89 15.82 -19.76
CA LEU A 252 5.56 15.35 -20.14
C LEU A 252 4.46 15.99 -19.28
N PHE A 253 4.65 16.10 -17.97
CA PHE A 253 3.70 16.82 -17.11
C PHE A 253 3.61 18.30 -17.41
N VAL A 254 4.74 18.96 -17.70
CA VAL A 254 4.75 20.37 -18.10
C VAL A 254 4.05 20.54 -19.44
N ALA A 255 4.31 19.66 -20.40
CA ALA A 255 3.64 19.65 -21.70
C ALA A 255 2.13 19.40 -21.55
N GLN A 256 1.73 18.40 -20.77
CA GLN A 256 0.33 18.10 -20.46
C GLN A 256 -0.35 19.26 -19.73
N GLY A 257 0.35 19.93 -18.81
CA GLY A 257 -0.15 21.13 -18.15
C GLY A 257 -0.35 22.29 -19.12
N LEU A 258 0.61 22.55 -20.01
CA LEU A 258 0.54 23.63 -21.00
C LEU A 258 -0.54 23.37 -22.07
N ILE A 259 -0.61 22.16 -22.62
CA ILE A 259 -1.68 21.71 -23.53
C ILE A 259 -3.02 21.69 -22.80
N GLY A 260 -2.98 21.41 -21.51
CA GLY A 260 -4.12 21.42 -20.62
C GLY A 260 -4.77 22.79 -20.43
N ILE A 261 -4.02 23.89 -20.48
CA ILE A 261 -4.56 25.25 -20.27
C ILE A 261 -5.68 25.60 -21.26
N PRO A 262 -5.52 25.49 -22.60
CA PRO A 262 -6.60 25.78 -23.53
C PRO A 262 -7.78 24.84 -23.34
N VAL A 263 -7.54 23.55 -23.08
CA VAL A 263 -8.61 22.57 -22.79
C VAL A 263 -9.38 22.97 -21.53
N PHE A 264 -8.68 23.37 -20.46
CA PHE A 264 -9.29 23.86 -19.22
C PHE A 264 -10.16 25.09 -19.46
N LEU A 265 -9.65 26.07 -20.23
CA LEU A 265 -10.38 27.30 -20.55
C LEU A 265 -11.62 27.00 -21.38
N VAL A 266 -11.55 26.11 -22.36
CA VAL A 266 -12.70 25.68 -23.17
C VAL A 266 -13.75 24.99 -22.29
N LEU A 267 -13.34 24.05 -21.44
CA LEU A 267 -14.25 23.36 -20.52
C LEU A 267 -14.90 24.33 -19.52
N LEU A 268 -14.12 25.25 -18.96
CA LEU A 268 -14.61 26.26 -18.02
C LEU A 268 -15.59 27.23 -18.70
N LEU A 269 -15.27 27.69 -19.92
CA LEU A 269 -16.11 28.59 -20.69
C LEU A 269 -17.41 27.90 -21.13
N GLY A 270 -17.33 26.63 -21.54
CA GLY A 270 -18.50 25.81 -21.82
C GLY A 270 -19.41 25.70 -20.60
N LEU A 271 -18.87 25.33 -19.44
CA LEU A 271 -19.64 25.27 -18.19
C LEU A 271 -20.26 26.63 -17.81
N ALA A 272 -19.51 27.72 -17.96
CA ALA A 272 -20.01 29.07 -17.73
C ALA A 272 -21.18 29.42 -18.67
N ALA A 273 -21.06 29.08 -19.96
CA ALA A 273 -22.08 29.31 -20.98
C ALA A 273 -23.38 28.52 -20.72
N LEU A 274 -23.28 27.33 -20.13
CA LEU A 274 -24.42 26.53 -19.66
C LEU A 274 -25.10 27.15 -18.42
N SER A 275 -24.34 27.79 -17.53
CA SER A 275 -24.84 28.32 -16.25
C SER A 275 -25.39 29.74 -16.30
N VAL A 276 -25.01 30.54 -17.31
CA VAL A 276 -25.37 31.96 -17.44
C VAL A 276 -26.21 32.18 -18.70
N PRO A 277 -27.53 32.43 -18.58
CA PRO A 277 -28.37 32.75 -19.73
C PRO A 277 -27.86 34.01 -20.43
N GLY A 278 -27.45 33.87 -21.70
CA GLY A 278 -26.94 34.97 -22.53
C GLY A 278 -25.44 34.91 -22.84
N LEU A 279 -24.61 34.24 -22.01
CA LEU A 279 -23.18 34.09 -22.30
C LEU A 279 -22.94 33.21 -23.54
N ALA A 280 -23.74 32.15 -23.71
CA ALA A 280 -23.71 31.30 -24.89
C ALA A 280 -24.04 32.07 -26.19
N ALA A 281 -24.95 33.05 -26.12
CA ALA A 281 -25.34 33.88 -27.27
C ALA A 281 -24.24 34.89 -27.65
N VAL A 282 -23.50 35.41 -26.67
CA VAL A 282 -22.38 36.36 -26.89
C VAL A 282 -21.16 35.66 -27.49
N LEU A 283 -20.92 34.39 -27.14
CA LEU A 283 -19.76 33.63 -27.59
C LEU A 283 -19.94 33.02 -28.99
N GLU A 284 -21.09 33.25 -29.64
CA GLU A 284 -21.46 32.69 -30.97
C GLU A 284 -21.18 31.19 -31.09
N ILE A 285 -21.25 30.43 -29.99
CA ILE A 285 -20.94 29.00 -30.00
C ILE A 285 -22.09 28.31 -30.73
N PRO A 286 -21.86 27.71 -31.93
CA PRO A 286 -22.89 26.97 -32.63
C PRO A 286 -23.35 25.80 -31.75
N ASP A 287 -24.64 25.47 -31.78
CA ASP A 287 -25.20 24.27 -31.13
C ASP A 287 -25.21 24.21 -29.59
N VAL A 288 -24.95 25.29 -28.84
CA VAL A 288 -25.12 25.24 -27.36
C VAL A 288 -26.58 24.97 -26.96
N GLY A 289 -27.54 25.54 -27.70
CA GLY A 289 -28.96 25.30 -27.45
C GLY A 289 -29.40 23.85 -27.73
N THR A 290 -28.82 23.21 -28.77
CA THR A 290 -29.12 21.82 -29.14
C THR A 290 -28.40 20.83 -28.21
N LEU A 291 -27.19 21.13 -27.76
CA LEU A 291 -26.46 20.37 -26.73
C LEU A 291 -27.15 20.43 -25.36
N ILE A 292 -27.67 21.60 -24.97
CA ILE A 292 -28.46 21.74 -23.74
C ILE A 292 -29.76 20.94 -23.88
N ALA A 293 -30.48 21.06 -25.00
CA ALA A 293 -31.71 20.29 -25.23
C ALA A 293 -31.47 18.77 -25.18
N GLN A 294 -30.43 18.26 -25.86
CA GLN A 294 -30.05 16.85 -25.82
C GLN A 294 -29.57 16.37 -24.43
N ALA A 295 -28.88 17.22 -23.66
CA ALA A 295 -28.45 16.91 -22.31
C ALA A 295 -29.62 16.95 -21.30
N THR A 296 -30.67 17.73 -21.57
CA THR A 296 -31.84 17.86 -20.68
C THR A 296 -32.87 16.75 -20.90
N ASP A 297 -32.92 16.14 -22.10
CA ASP A 297 -33.84 15.05 -22.44
C ASP A 297 -33.52 13.70 -21.75
N SER A 298 -32.34 13.55 -21.15
CA SER A 298 -32.01 12.41 -20.30
C SER A 298 -31.33 12.88 -19.01
N SER A 299 -32.06 12.84 -17.89
CA SER A 299 -31.54 13.20 -16.57
C SER A 299 -30.28 12.41 -16.17
N GLU A 300 -30.10 11.21 -16.72
CA GLU A 300 -28.91 10.37 -16.55
C GLU A 300 -27.68 10.90 -17.33
N GLY A 301 -27.89 11.46 -18.52
CA GLY A 301 -26.83 12.02 -19.37
C GLY A 301 -26.24 13.32 -18.82
N LEU A 302 -27.08 14.17 -18.22
CA LEU A 302 -26.64 15.42 -17.60
C LEU A 302 -25.74 15.18 -16.38
N VAL A 303 -26.07 14.20 -15.54
CA VAL A 303 -25.27 13.89 -14.35
C VAL A 303 -23.93 13.29 -14.75
N GLY A 304 -23.90 12.35 -15.70
CA GLY A 304 -22.65 11.74 -16.18
C GLY A 304 -21.70 12.75 -16.85
N SER A 305 -22.24 13.64 -17.68
CA SER A 305 -21.46 14.73 -18.32
C SER A 305 -20.96 15.76 -17.29
N ALA A 306 -21.77 16.13 -16.30
CA ALA A 306 -21.35 17.04 -15.23
C ALA A 306 -20.23 16.44 -14.36
N VAL A 307 -20.35 15.16 -13.97
CA VAL A 307 -19.34 14.49 -13.14
C VAL A 307 -18.02 14.30 -13.90
N SER A 308 -18.07 13.92 -15.18
CA SER A 308 -16.85 13.79 -16.02
C SER A 308 -16.15 15.13 -16.21
N THR A 309 -16.92 16.18 -16.53
CA THR A 309 -16.38 17.54 -16.70
C THR A 309 -15.76 18.04 -15.40
N LEU A 310 -16.42 17.84 -14.26
CA LEU A 310 -15.89 18.25 -12.95
C LEU A 310 -14.61 17.49 -12.59
N SER A 311 -14.58 16.18 -12.81
CA SER A 311 -13.39 15.35 -12.56
C SER A 311 -12.20 15.80 -13.42
N ALA A 312 -12.44 16.05 -14.71
CA ALA A 312 -11.42 16.56 -15.64
C ALA A 312 -10.92 17.95 -15.20
N LEU A 313 -11.81 18.88 -14.87
CA LEU A 313 -11.46 20.21 -14.37
C LEU A 313 -10.64 20.14 -13.08
N LEU A 314 -11.01 19.29 -12.13
CA LEU A 314 -10.27 19.10 -10.87
C LEU A 314 -8.87 18.53 -11.11
N SER A 315 -8.76 17.48 -11.93
CA SER A 315 -7.46 16.89 -12.28
C SER A 315 -6.55 17.92 -12.95
N LEU A 316 -7.10 18.71 -13.88
CA LEU A 316 -6.37 19.71 -14.63
C LEU A 316 -5.98 20.92 -13.78
N ALA A 317 -6.85 21.38 -12.88
CA ALA A 317 -6.54 22.41 -11.89
C ALA A 317 -5.36 21.98 -11.00
N PHE A 318 -5.36 20.73 -10.51
CA PHE A 318 -4.25 20.20 -9.73
C PHE A 318 -2.96 20.07 -10.55
N ALA A 319 -3.04 19.69 -11.82
CA ALA A 319 -1.89 19.66 -12.71
C ALA A 319 -1.27 21.06 -12.88
N MET A 320 -2.09 22.07 -13.17
CA MET A 320 -1.67 23.46 -13.30
C MET A 320 -1.07 24.00 -12.00
N LEU A 321 -1.68 23.73 -10.85
CA LEU A 321 -1.11 24.09 -9.54
C LEU A 321 0.26 23.44 -9.32
N GLY A 322 0.43 22.18 -9.73
CA GLY A 322 1.72 21.49 -9.71
C GLY A 322 2.78 22.19 -10.55
N VAL A 323 2.46 22.50 -11.81
CA VAL A 323 3.37 23.21 -12.73
C VAL A 323 3.72 24.62 -12.21
N ALA A 324 2.74 25.37 -11.69
CA ALA A 324 2.96 26.70 -11.13
C ALA A 324 3.89 26.70 -9.91
N HIS A 325 3.83 25.65 -9.08
CA HIS A 325 4.69 25.50 -7.91
C HIS A 325 6.10 24.99 -8.22
N LEU A 326 6.37 24.53 -9.45
CA LEU A 326 7.65 23.93 -9.82
C LEU A 326 8.84 24.89 -9.63
N ARG A 327 8.62 26.20 -9.78
CA ARG A 327 9.62 27.25 -9.55
C ARG A 327 9.87 27.56 -8.08
N ARG A 328 8.90 27.29 -7.19
CA ARG A 328 8.99 27.63 -5.75
C ARG A 328 9.43 26.44 -4.91
N SER A 329 8.81 25.28 -5.11
CA SER A 329 9.11 24.06 -4.36
C SER A 329 8.78 22.84 -5.21
N ARG A 330 9.81 22.05 -5.51
CA ARG A 330 9.67 20.79 -6.26
C ARG A 330 8.80 19.79 -5.52
N LEU A 331 8.95 19.72 -4.19
CA LEU A 331 8.15 18.81 -3.36
C LEU A 331 6.65 19.16 -3.42
N VAL A 332 6.30 20.43 -3.29
CA VAL A 332 4.89 20.88 -3.38
C VAL A 332 4.35 20.65 -4.78
N ALA A 333 5.15 20.94 -5.82
CA ALA A 333 4.79 20.67 -7.20
C ALA A 333 4.44 19.20 -7.43
N TYR A 334 5.34 18.29 -7.05
CA TYR A 334 5.13 16.85 -7.23
C TYR A 334 3.91 16.32 -6.46
N ARG A 335 3.61 16.86 -5.27
CA ARG A 335 2.41 16.48 -4.51
C ARG A 335 1.11 16.92 -5.19
N TRP A 336 1.08 18.10 -5.82
CA TRP A 336 -0.07 18.54 -6.60
C TRP A 336 -0.25 17.73 -7.89
N LEU A 337 0.85 17.41 -8.57
CA LEU A 337 0.83 16.49 -9.71
C LEU A 337 0.36 15.08 -9.30
N GLU A 338 0.79 14.57 -8.14
CA GLU A 338 0.32 13.29 -7.61
C GLU A 338 -1.20 13.33 -7.40
N ARG A 339 -1.73 14.39 -6.78
CA ARG A 339 -3.18 14.55 -6.58
C ARG A 339 -3.94 14.61 -7.90
N SER A 340 -3.40 15.30 -8.91
CA SER A 340 -4.00 15.36 -10.25
C SER A 340 -4.17 13.98 -10.87
N VAL A 341 -3.11 13.15 -10.85
CA VAL A 341 -3.15 11.77 -11.34
C VAL A 341 -4.10 10.92 -10.50
N LEU A 342 -4.10 11.07 -9.17
CA LEU A 342 -5.02 10.34 -8.30
C LEU A 342 -6.49 10.68 -8.59
N VAL A 343 -6.82 11.95 -8.88
CA VAL A 343 -8.17 12.34 -9.30
C VAL A 343 -8.55 11.70 -10.64
N SER A 344 -7.63 11.74 -11.62
CA SER A 344 -7.85 11.07 -12.91
C SER A 344 -8.09 9.57 -12.72
N VAL A 345 -7.22 8.87 -11.98
CA VAL A 345 -7.35 7.43 -11.72
C VAL A 345 -8.62 7.09 -10.92
N LEU A 346 -8.97 7.84 -9.89
CA LEU A 346 -10.09 7.47 -9.02
C LEU A 346 -11.45 7.85 -9.59
N LEU A 347 -11.54 8.97 -10.32
CA LEU A 347 -12.80 9.53 -10.78
C LEU A 347 -12.91 9.52 -12.31
N GLY A 348 -11.92 10.08 -13.01
CA GLY A 348 -11.92 10.16 -14.48
C GLY A 348 -11.91 8.79 -15.15
N GLN A 349 -11.10 7.88 -14.63
CA GLN A 349 -10.89 6.56 -15.21
C GLN A 349 -12.15 5.68 -15.20
N VAL A 350 -13.01 5.82 -14.18
CA VAL A 350 -14.31 5.10 -14.11
C VAL A 350 -15.17 5.47 -15.31
N LEU A 351 -15.23 6.77 -15.63
CA LEU A 351 -16.00 7.30 -16.75
C LEU A 351 -15.34 7.00 -18.08
N LEU A 352 -14.00 6.98 -18.13
CA LEU A 352 -13.29 6.59 -19.34
C LEU A 352 -13.53 5.11 -19.67
N PHE A 353 -13.53 4.22 -18.68
CA PHE A 353 -13.87 2.80 -18.87
C PHE A 353 -15.32 2.56 -19.30
N TRP A 354 -16.23 3.49 -18.96
CA TRP A 354 -17.59 3.47 -19.46
C TRP A 354 -17.66 3.80 -20.96
N GLN A 355 -16.84 4.75 -21.43
CA GLN A 355 -16.89 5.28 -22.79
C GLN A 355 -16.00 4.50 -23.78
N ASP A 356 -14.73 4.27 -23.42
CA ASP A 356 -13.73 3.60 -24.26
C ASP A 356 -12.82 2.70 -23.41
N GLN A 357 -13.03 1.39 -23.52
CA GLN A 357 -12.36 0.37 -22.72
C GLN A 357 -10.86 0.26 -23.04
N LEU A 358 -10.48 0.37 -24.32
CA LEU A 358 -9.09 0.20 -24.76
C LEU A 358 -8.29 1.46 -24.47
N GLY A 359 -8.85 2.63 -24.80
CA GLY A 359 -8.26 3.92 -24.43
C GLY A 359 -8.05 4.03 -22.92
N ALA A 360 -9.05 3.59 -22.14
CA ALA A 360 -8.96 3.59 -20.68
C ALA A 360 -7.83 2.71 -20.16
N MET A 361 -7.61 1.54 -20.73
CA MET A 361 -6.51 0.68 -20.31
C MET A 361 -5.14 1.32 -20.57
N VAL A 362 -4.95 1.95 -21.74
CA VAL A 362 -3.71 2.67 -22.06
C VAL A 362 -3.50 3.86 -21.13
N GLU A 363 -4.56 4.65 -20.88
CA GLU A 363 -4.50 5.80 -19.96
C GLU A 363 -4.22 5.36 -18.52
N LEU A 364 -4.81 4.25 -18.05
CA LEU A 364 -4.54 3.71 -16.72
C LEU A 364 -3.07 3.29 -16.58
N CYS A 365 -2.52 2.58 -17.57
CA CYS A 365 -1.10 2.20 -17.57
C CYS A 365 -0.20 3.44 -17.51
N TRP A 366 -0.53 4.48 -18.28
CA TRP A 366 0.17 5.75 -18.25
C TRP A 366 0.10 6.43 -16.87
N ASN A 367 -1.10 6.54 -16.30
CA ASN A 367 -1.33 7.13 -15.00
C ASN A 367 -0.59 6.39 -13.87
N VAL A 368 -0.56 5.05 -13.89
CA VAL A 368 0.19 4.24 -12.92
C VAL A 368 1.69 4.49 -13.04
N LEU A 369 2.22 4.60 -14.27
CA LEU A 369 3.63 4.91 -14.51
C LEU A 369 3.98 6.31 -13.98
N LEU A 370 3.14 7.31 -14.27
CA LEU A 370 3.30 8.67 -13.75
C LEU A 370 3.25 8.71 -12.22
N LEU A 371 2.31 7.97 -11.60
CA LEU A 371 2.19 7.89 -10.15
C LEU A 371 3.42 7.26 -9.51
N GLY A 372 3.96 6.20 -10.11
CA GLY A 372 5.21 5.57 -9.67
C GLY A 372 6.40 6.53 -9.73
N ALA A 373 6.54 7.24 -10.85
CA ALA A 373 7.59 8.24 -11.05
C ALA A 373 7.50 9.41 -10.07
N LEU A 374 6.29 9.96 -9.87
CA LEU A 374 6.03 11.07 -8.94
C LEU A 374 6.32 10.67 -7.50
N ARG A 375 5.84 9.50 -7.05
CA ARG A 375 6.10 9.00 -5.70
C ARG A 375 7.59 8.80 -5.45
N TYR A 376 8.33 8.32 -6.44
CA TYR A 376 9.78 8.25 -6.34
C TYR A 376 10.43 9.64 -6.26
N ALA A 377 10.02 10.59 -7.11
CA ALA A 377 10.53 11.95 -7.09
C ALA A 377 10.25 12.66 -5.75
N ILE A 378 9.07 12.46 -5.16
CA ILE A 378 8.68 12.95 -3.83
C ILE A 378 9.63 12.37 -2.77
N ARG A 379 9.79 11.04 -2.71
CA ARG A 379 10.69 10.38 -1.75
C ARG A 379 12.13 10.88 -1.86
N GLN A 380 12.62 11.07 -3.09
CA GLN A 380 13.98 11.56 -3.32
C GLN A 380 14.15 13.00 -2.86
N GLU A 381 13.16 13.86 -3.10
CA GLU A 381 13.20 15.26 -2.66
C GLU A 381 13.09 15.39 -1.14
N GLU A 382 12.24 14.56 -0.50
CA GLU A 382 12.15 14.47 0.97
C GLU A 382 13.48 14.04 1.59
N ALA A 383 14.15 13.04 1.01
CA ALA A 383 15.47 12.60 1.46
C ALA A 383 16.53 13.71 1.32
N ARG A 384 16.52 14.47 0.20
CA ARG A 384 17.42 15.61 0.01
C ARG A 384 17.20 16.71 1.05
N LEU A 385 15.94 17.07 1.31
CA LEU A 385 15.58 18.07 2.31
C LEU A 385 15.93 17.61 3.73
N GLY A 386 15.73 16.32 4.04
CA GLY A 386 16.16 15.75 5.33
C GLY A 386 17.67 15.85 5.54
N LEU A 387 18.46 15.57 4.50
CA LEU A 387 19.92 15.70 4.55
C LEU A 387 20.37 17.16 4.71
N SER A 388 19.75 18.12 4.01
CA SER A 388 20.11 19.54 4.16
C SER A 388 19.79 20.07 5.55
N LEU A 389 18.63 19.70 6.11
CA LEU A 389 18.25 20.07 7.48
C LEU A 389 19.21 19.46 8.52
N ALA A 390 19.63 18.20 8.34
CA ALA A 390 20.61 17.57 9.21
C ALA A 390 21.98 18.28 9.14
N GLN A 391 22.42 18.70 7.95
CA GLN A 391 23.65 19.45 7.76
C GLN A 391 23.59 20.86 8.37
N GLU A 392 22.46 21.56 8.24
CA GLU A 392 22.26 22.87 8.88
C GLU A 392 22.20 22.76 10.41
N GLY A 393 21.53 21.72 10.93
CA GLY A 393 21.53 21.40 12.36
C GLY A 393 22.94 21.13 12.89
N ALA A 394 23.73 20.34 12.16
CA ALA A 394 25.12 20.06 12.49
C ALA A 394 26.00 21.32 12.48
N LYS A 395 25.81 22.22 11.50
CA LYS A 395 26.52 23.51 11.44
C LYS A 395 26.18 24.43 12.60
N ARG A 396 24.92 24.44 13.07
CA ARG A 396 24.50 25.25 14.23
C ARG A 396 24.97 24.68 15.57
N SER A 397 25.22 23.37 15.67
CA SER A 397 25.74 22.72 16.88
C SER A 397 27.25 22.83 17.07
N VAL A 398 28.01 23.27 16.06
CA VAL A 398 29.43 23.58 16.19
C VAL A 398 29.54 25.06 16.58
N PRO A 399 30.00 25.40 17.80
CA PRO A 399 30.27 26.79 18.14
C PRO A 399 31.37 27.32 17.22
N GLU A 400 31.15 28.48 16.59
CA GLU A 400 32.24 29.28 16.01
C GLU A 400 33.19 29.68 17.15
N THR A 401 34.10 28.78 17.51
CA THR A 401 35.29 29.14 18.26
C THR A 401 36.22 29.82 17.26
N GLY A 402 35.97 31.11 17.06
CA GLY A 402 36.89 32.05 16.41
C GLY A 402 38.16 32.23 17.25
N ALA A 403 38.91 31.17 17.46
CA ALA A 403 40.27 31.24 17.96
C ALA A 403 41.20 31.33 16.73
N PRO A 404 41.93 32.46 16.53
CA PRO A 404 42.91 32.54 15.46
C PRO A 404 44.02 31.49 15.71
N PRO A 405 44.64 30.93 14.65
CA PRO A 405 45.65 29.91 14.81
C PRO A 405 46.81 30.46 15.65
N LEU A 406 47.14 29.76 16.75
CA LEU A 406 48.33 30.01 17.54
C LEU A 406 49.55 30.01 16.61
N ARG A 407 50.20 31.16 16.46
CA ARG A 407 51.55 31.24 15.90
C ARG A 407 52.46 30.45 16.82
N ASP A 408 53.21 29.51 16.25
CA ASP A 408 54.31 28.82 16.91
C ASP A 408 55.28 29.83 17.53
N ASP A 409 55.36 29.86 18.86
CA ASP A 409 56.39 30.58 19.60
C ASP A 409 57.65 29.69 19.68
N PRO A 410 58.78 30.05 19.04
CA PRO A 410 59.95 29.20 18.96
C PRO A 410 60.79 29.15 20.26
N ARG A 411 60.31 29.70 21.39
CA ARG A 411 61.12 29.84 22.62
C ARG A 411 60.98 28.73 23.67
N ARG A 412 60.26 27.64 23.40
CA ARG A 412 60.10 26.51 24.34
C ARG A 412 61.01 25.29 24.08
N ALA A 413 62.17 25.51 23.46
CA ALA A 413 63.18 24.46 23.29
C ALA A 413 64.50 24.86 23.98
N ALA A 414 64.52 24.90 25.31
CA ALA A 414 65.76 24.87 26.09
C ALA A 414 65.46 24.54 27.56
N ASP A 415 65.36 23.25 27.89
CA ASP A 415 65.91 22.75 29.15
C ASP A 415 66.16 21.22 29.06
N PRO A 416 67.42 20.75 28.95
CA PRO A 416 67.75 19.34 29.06
C PRO A 416 68.28 19.04 30.46
N GLY A 417 67.44 18.49 31.33
CA GLY A 417 67.86 18.19 32.70
C GLY A 417 67.04 17.11 33.39
N VAL A 418 67.73 16.02 33.74
CA VAL A 418 67.40 15.05 34.82
C VAL A 418 66.66 13.76 34.41
N ALA A 419 67.48 12.81 33.95
CA ALA A 419 67.70 11.45 34.47
C ALA A 419 66.59 10.64 35.18
N TRP A 420 66.35 9.45 34.60
CA TRP A 420 66.07 8.14 35.22
C TRP A 420 66.08 8.01 36.76
N ARG A 421 64.98 7.50 37.35
CA ARG A 421 64.90 6.22 38.09
C ARG A 421 63.53 5.98 38.75
N ARG A 422 63.10 4.71 38.65
CA ARG A 422 61.99 3.96 39.27
C ARG A 422 60.60 4.10 38.66
#